data_AF-A0A7L0TDF2-F1
#
_entry.id   AF-A0A7L0TDF2-F1
#
_cell.length_a   1.000
_cell.length_b   1.000
_cell.length_c   1.000
_cell.angle_alpha   90.00
_cell.angle_beta   90.00
_cell.angle_gamma   90.00
#
_symmetry.space_group_name_H-M   'P 1'
#
loop_
_entity.id
_entity.type
_entity.pdbx_description
1 polymer ?
#
loop_
_entity_poly.entity_id
_entity_poly.type
_entity_poly.pdbx_seq_one_letter_code
_entity_poly.pdbx_strand_id
1 'polypeptide(L)'
;AAADSSPSATLRRRDLCSRGIRLAGKMRLDVIDLLDTYVERQGLDASTSVAAVEGVPAAAVEHWDEQTGTQRLLDNLMAYRAFRALLAQMLEEQREQLGEADAVLGRALAAVLLQVSAFAYHLEELLQLESRGPPCDEGAGPPPPSHLSLFERKLWGLGVLRELAQWAVRSVRDLRQLAKPSPGSSSAPSMTESP
;
A
#
# COMPACT_ATOMS: atom_id res chain seq x y z
N ALA A 1 7.23 32.70 1.79
CA ALA A 1 6.68 32.92 3.14
C ALA A 1 6.84 31.61 3.91
N ALA A 2 7.47 31.67 5.08
CA ALA A 2 7.88 30.51 5.88
C ALA A 2 6.68 29.64 6.30
N ALA A 3 6.88 28.33 6.30
CA ALA A 3 5.87 27.35 6.65
C ALA A 3 5.59 27.38 8.16
N ASP A 4 4.45 27.94 8.56
CA ASP A 4 3.89 27.74 9.90
C ASP A 4 3.39 26.29 10.04
N SER A 5 4.32 25.36 10.29
CA SER A 5 3.98 24.04 10.80
C SER A 5 3.73 24.15 12.30
N SER A 6 2.46 24.27 12.70
CA SER A 6 2.12 24.29 14.12
C SER A 6 2.62 23.00 14.81
N PRO A 7 3.07 23.07 16.08
CA PRO A 7 3.53 21.89 16.81
C PRO A 7 2.47 20.78 16.88
N SER A 8 1.19 21.16 16.87
CA SER A 8 0.05 20.24 16.79
C SER A 8 0.00 19.45 15.46
N ALA A 9 0.22 20.12 14.32
CA ALA A 9 0.24 19.46 13.01
C ALA A 9 1.40 18.46 12.89
N THR A 10 2.57 18.81 13.45
CA THR A 10 3.76 17.93 13.47
C THR A 10 3.51 16.68 14.31
N LEU A 11 2.89 16.82 15.48
CA LEU A 11 2.50 15.67 16.32
C LEU A 11 1.47 14.78 15.64
N ARG A 12 0.43 15.37 15.02
CA ARG A 12 -0.60 14.64 14.27
C ARG A 12 0.00 13.85 13.11
N ARG A 13 0.90 14.45 12.33
CA ARG A 13 1.64 13.78 11.24
C ARG A 13 2.40 12.58 11.77
N ARG A 14 3.16 12.72 12.86
CA ARG A 14 3.96 11.63 13.44
C ARG A 14 3.08 10.46 13.90
N ASP A 15 1.95 10.78 14.52
CA ASP A 15 0.97 9.80 14.98
C ASP A 15 0.31 9.05 13.81
N LEU A 16 -0.11 9.78 12.76
CA LEU A 16 -0.61 9.17 11.52
C LEU A 16 0.44 8.27 10.84
N CYS A 17 1.69 8.71 10.74
CA CYS A 17 2.76 7.87 10.20
C CYS A 17 2.94 6.59 11.04
N SER A 18 2.91 6.72 12.38
CA SER A 18 3.06 5.58 13.29
C SER A 18 1.90 4.58 13.18
N ARG A 19 0.66 5.07 13.06
CA ARG A 19 -0.52 4.22 12.77
C ARG A 19 -0.39 3.53 11.42
N GLY A 20 -0.01 4.26 10.38
CA GLY A 20 0.16 3.71 9.04
C GLY A 20 1.22 2.61 8.99
N ILE A 21 2.34 2.79 9.69
CA ILE A 21 3.40 1.75 9.81
C ILE A 21 2.83 0.47 10.44
N ARG A 22 2.01 0.60 11.50
CA ARG A 22 1.38 -0.57 12.14
C ARG A 22 0.37 -1.26 11.22
N LEU A 23 -0.46 -0.49 10.52
CA LEU A 23 -1.44 -1.01 9.57
C LEU A 23 -0.76 -1.77 8.42
N ALA A 24 0.22 -1.16 7.78
CA ALA A 24 0.99 -1.81 6.70
C ALA A 24 1.75 -3.05 7.20
N GLY A 25 2.32 -2.99 8.41
CA GLY A 25 2.97 -4.13 9.04
C GLY A 25 2.02 -5.31 9.31
N LYS A 26 0.81 -5.04 9.83
CA LYS A 26 -0.22 -6.07 10.06
C LYS A 26 -0.72 -6.66 8.75
N MET A 27 -1.05 -5.80 7.79
CA MET A 27 -1.50 -6.22 6.45
C MET A 27 -0.47 -7.10 5.75
N ARG A 28 0.82 -6.79 5.87
CA ARG A 28 1.88 -7.67 5.32
C ARG A 28 1.81 -9.08 5.89
N LEU A 29 1.61 -9.24 7.20
CA LEU A 29 1.50 -10.56 7.83
C LEU A 29 0.29 -11.30 7.29
N ASP A 30 -0.86 -10.63 7.22
CA ASP A 30 -2.11 -11.24 6.73
C ASP A 30 -2.06 -11.59 5.24
N VAL A 31 -1.34 -10.81 4.44
CA VAL A 31 -1.09 -11.12 3.03
C VAL A 31 -0.17 -12.33 2.88
N ILE A 32 0.82 -12.53 3.77
CA ILE A 32 1.66 -13.73 3.77
C ILE A 32 0.82 -14.96 4.12
N ASP A 33 -0.02 -14.89 5.16
CA ASP A 33 -0.92 -16.00 5.52
C ASP A 33 -1.93 -16.30 4.38
N LEU A 34 -2.41 -15.26 3.70
CA LEU A 34 -3.27 -15.39 2.52
C LEU A 34 -2.51 -16.00 1.33
N LEU A 35 -1.24 -15.68 1.12
CA LEU A 35 -0.42 -16.28 0.06
C LEU A 35 -0.31 -17.79 0.24
N ASP A 36 -0.04 -18.25 1.46
CA ASP A 36 0.05 -19.68 1.78
C ASP A 36 -1.29 -20.38 1.51
N THR A 37 -2.38 -19.77 1.99
CA THR A 37 -3.75 -20.26 1.74
C THR A 37 -4.05 -20.31 0.24
N TYR A 38 -3.68 -19.28 -0.52
CA TYR A 38 -3.94 -19.19 -1.95
C TYR A 38 -3.18 -20.26 -2.73
N VAL A 39 -1.90 -20.45 -2.44
CA VAL A 39 -1.07 -21.48 -3.10
C VAL A 39 -1.64 -22.88 -2.86
N GLU A 40 -2.00 -23.20 -1.62
CA GLU A 40 -2.61 -24.48 -1.26
C GLU A 40 -3.93 -24.71 -2.00
N ARG A 41 -4.85 -23.73 -1.94
CA ARG A 41 -6.21 -23.86 -2.51
C ARG A 41 -6.23 -23.85 -4.02
N GLN A 42 -5.31 -23.14 -4.65
CA GLN A 42 -5.21 -23.09 -6.11
C GLN A 42 -4.40 -24.23 -6.72
N GLY A 43 -3.74 -25.06 -5.90
CA GLY A 43 -2.88 -26.14 -6.36
C GLY A 43 -1.63 -25.64 -7.08
N LEU A 44 -1.08 -24.50 -6.62
CA LEU A 44 0.13 -23.90 -7.18
C LEU A 44 1.36 -24.37 -6.40
N ASP A 45 2.53 -24.29 -7.02
CA ASP A 45 3.80 -24.42 -6.29
C ASP A 45 4.25 -23.02 -5.81
N ALA A 46 4.59 -22.91 -4.53
CA ALA A 46 5.15 -21.70 -3.94
C ALA A 46 6.43 -21.22 -4.67
N SER A 47 7.19 -22.14 -5.29
CA SER A 47 8.39 -21.82 -6.07
C SER A 47 8.10 -21.27 -7.47
N THR A 48 6.83 -21.29 -7.90
CA THR A 48 6.43 -20.86 -9.24
C THR A 48 6.86 -19.42 -9.50
N SER A 49 7.70 -19.23 -10.52
CA SER A 49 8.08 -17.91 -11.01
C SER A 49 6.88 -17.27 -11.68
N VAL A 50 6.44 -16.14 -11.15
CA VAL A 50 5.43 -15.29 -11.78
C VAL A 50 6.20 -14.12 -12.39
N ALA A 51 6.15 -13.97 -13.71
CA ALA A 51 6.72 -12.80 -14.38
C ALA A 51 6.02 -11.52 -13.92
N ALA A 52 6.56 -10.35 -14.28
CA ALA A 52 5.86 -9.08 -14.06
C ALA A 52 4.44 -9.18 -14.63
N VAL A 53 3.44 -9.09 -13.74
CA VAL A 53 2.05 -9.31 -14.10
C VAL A 53 1.46 -8.02 -14.63
N GLU A 54 0.94 -8.06 -15.85
CA GLU A 54 0.30 -6.91 -16.47
C GLU A 54 -0.86 -6.39 -15.60
N GLY A 55 -0.89 -5.07 -15.41
CA GLY A 55 -1.91 -4.40 -14.59
C GLY A 55 -1.68 -4.44 -13.08
N VAL A 56 -0.64 -5.13 -12.58
CA VAL A 56 -0.29 -5.14 -11.16
C VAL A 56 0.73 -4.04 -10.85
N PRO A 57 0.46 -3.12 -9.89
CA PRO A 57 1.40 -2.08 -9.53
C PRO A 57 2.71 -2.68 -9.00
N ALA A 58 3.84 -2.36 -9.62
CA ALA A 58 5.16 -2.83 -9.17
C ALA A 58 5.65 -2.04 -7.95
N ALA A 59 6.07 -2.74 -6.89
CA ALA A 59 6.60 -2.09 -5.69
C ALA A 59 7.98 -1.45 -5.92
N ALA A 60 8.79 -2.03 -6.81
CA ALA A 60 10.12 -1.54 -7.15
C ALA A 60 10.02 -0.21 -7.92
N VAL A 61 10.82 0.78 -7.49
CA VAL A 61 10.92 2.08 -8.14
C VAL A 61 12.39 2.47 -8.27
N GLU A 62 12.75 2.91 -9.47
CA GLU A 62 14.04 3.55 -9.73
C GLU A 62 14.09 4.91 -9.02
N HIS A 63 15.24 5.27 -8.44
CA HIS A 63 15.45 6.58 -7.78
C HIS A 63 14.52 6.82 -6.57
N TRP A 64 14.21 5.77 -5.81
CA TRP A 64 13.34 5.84 -4.62
C TRP A 64 13.79 6.90 -3.59
N ASP A 65 15.09 7.16 -3.48
CA ASP A 65 15.69 8.13 -2.57
C ASP A 65 15.42 9.59 -2.95
N GLU A 66 15.15 9.85 -4.23
CA GLU A 66 14.86 11.20 -4.75
C GLU A 66 13.40 11.61 -4.55
N GLN A 67 12.52 10.68 -4.19
CA GLN A 67 11.09 10.96 -4.01
C GLN A 67 10.80 11.87 -2.81
N THR A 68 9.99 12.90 -3.05
CA THR A 68 9.44 13.77 -1.99
C THR A 68 8.46 13.01 -1.11
N GLY A 69 8.18 13.53 0.10
CA GLY A 69 7.18 12.95 0.99
C GLY A 69 5.80 12.83 0.34
N THR A 70 5.35 13.88 -0.36
CA THR A 70 4.09 13.89 -1.09
C THR A 70 4.06 12.86 -2.22
N GLN A 71 5.15 12.73 -2.99
CA GLN A 71 5.22 11.73 -4.07
C GLN A 71 5.09 10.31 -3.52
N ARG A 72 5.77 10.01 -2.41
CA ARG A 72 5.65 8.71 -1.74
C ARG A 72 4.20 8.42 -1.35
N LEU A 73 3.48 9.39 -0.78
CA LEU A 73 2.08 9.22 -0.40
C LEU A 73 1.17 8.99 -1.59
N LEU A 74 1.36 9.76 -2.67
CA LEU A 74 0.59 9.60 -3.90
C LEU A 74 0.82 8.23 -4.55
N ASP A 75 2.08 7.80 -4.66
CA ASP A 75 2.43 6.48 -5.20
C ASP A 75 1.78 5.35 -4.39
N ASN A 76 1.90 5.42 -3.06
CA ASN A 76 1.25 4.45 -2.18
C ASN A 76 -0.27 4.46 -2.40
N LEU A 77 -0.90 5.63 -2.39
CA LEU A 77 -2.35 5.74 -2.54
C LEU A 77 -2.84 5.14 -3.86
N MET A 78 -2.17 5.45 -4.98
CA MET A 78 -2.49 4.88 -6.29
C MET A 78 -2.35 3.35 -6.29
N ALA A 79 -1.28 2.82 -5.70
CA ALA A 79 -1.07 1.37 -5.61
C ALA A 79 -2.17 0.69 -4.80
N TYR A 80 -2.54 1.20 -3.63
CA TYR A 80 -3.58 0.59 -2.79
C TYR A 80 -4.97 0.70 -3.39
N ARG A 81 -5.28 1.77 -4.15
CA ARG A 81 -6.52 1.85 -4.93
C ARG A 81 -6.57 0.79 -6.03
N ALA A 82 -5.46 0.57 -6.74
CA ALA A 82 -5.36 -0.51 -7.71
C ALA A 82 -5.50 -1.89 -7.05
N PHE A 83 -4.80 -2.17 -5.94
CA PHE A 83 -4.96 -3.43 -5.21
C PHE A 83 -6.38 -3.65 -4.70
N ARG A 84 -7.10 -2.60 -4.29
CA ARG A 84 -8.52 -2.70 -3.92
C ARG A 84 -9.36 -3.25 -5.07
N ALA A 85 -9.16 -2.74 -6.29
CA ALA A 85 -9.85 -3.23 -7.48
C ALA A 85 -9.45 -4.67 -7.82
N LEU A 86 -8.15 -4.99 -7.80
CA LEU A 86 -7.63 -6.32 -8.12
C LEU A 86 -8.13 -7.39 -7.14
N LEU A 87 -8.11 -7.10 -5.83
CA LEU A 87 -8.61 -8.00 -4.80
C LEU A 87 -10.13 -8.19 -4.87
N ALA A 88 -10.88 -7.14 -5.21
CA ALA A 88 -12.32 -7.25 -5.44
C ALA A 88 -12.63 -8.17 -6.63
N GLN A 89 -11.87 -8.03 -7.73
CA GLN A 89 -11.96 -8.93 -8.87
C GLN A 89 -11.63 -10.38 -8.48
N MET A 90 -10.53 -10.60 -7.76
CA MET A 90 -10.17 -11.94 -7.28
C MET A 90 -11.28 -12.56 -6.44
N LEU A 91 -11.88 -11.79 -5.53
CA LEU A 91 -12.95 -12.27 -4.67
C LEU A 91 -14.20 -12.68 -5.46
N GLU A 92 -14.56 -11.89 -6.49
CA GLU A 92 -15.68 -12.21 -7.37
C GLU A 92 -15.41 -13.49 -8.17
N GLU A 93 -14.23 -13.60 -8.78
CA GLU A 93 -13.83 -14.78 -9.56
C GLU A 93 -13.79 -16.05 -8.69
N GLN A 94 -13.31 -15.96 -7.44
CA GLN A 94 -13.35 -17.09 -6.51
C GLN A 94 -14.78 -17.53 -6.20
N ARG A 95 -15.71 -16.58 -6.02
CA ARG A 95 -17.12 -16.87 -5.78
C ARG A 95 -17.77 -17.55 -6.98
N GLU A 96 -17.48 -17.09 -8.20
CA GLU A 96 -18.00 -17.68 -9.43
C GLU A 96 -17.48 -19.11 -9.66
N GLN A 97 -16.21 -19.38 -9.33
CA GLN A 97 -15.57 -20.67 -9.63
C GLN A 97 -15.85 -21.76 -8.57
N LEU A 98 -15.80 -21.40 -7.30
CA LEU A 98 -15.82 -22.36 -6.18
C LEU A 98 -17.05 -22.21 -5.29
N GLY A 99 -17.81 -21.12 -5.44
CA GLY A 99 -18.96 -20.82 -4.59
C GLY A 99 -18.59 -20.82 -3.09
N GLU A 100 -19.48 -21.36 -2.26
CA GLU A 100 -19.27 -21.51 -0.81
C GLU A 100 -18.22 -22.58 -0.44
N ALA A 101 -17.79 -23.42 -1.40
CA ALA A 101 -16.92 -24.56 -1.12
C ALA A 101 -15.52 -24.13 -0.64
N ASP A 102 -15.07 -22.92 -0.98
CA ASP A 102 -13.82 -22.34 -0.46
C ASP A 102 -14.04 -21.06 0.35
N ALA A 103 -14.93 -21.16 1.34
CA ALA A 103 -15.22 -20.08 2.26
C ALA A 103 -13.98 -19.61 3.06
N VAL A 104 -12.92 -20.43 3.17
CA VAL A 104 -11.67 -20.04 3.85
C VAL A 104 -10.92 -19.02 3.02
N LEU A 105 -10.63 -19.31 1.75
CA LEU A 105 -9.93 -18.38 0.86
C LEU A 105 -10.75 -17.11 0.63
N GLY A 106 -12.06 -17.24 0.41
CA GLY A 106 -12.95 -16.09 0.23
C GLY A 106 -12.96 -15.13 1.44
N ARG A 107 -12.99 -15.66 2.67
CA ARG A 107 -12.91 -14.83 3.89
C ARG A 107 -11.55 -14.15 4.04
N ALA A 108 -10.46 -14.86 3.75
CA ALA A 108 -9.11 -14.30 3.84
C ALA A 108 -8.92 -13.15 2.83
N LEU A 109 -9.37 -13.33 1.58
CA LEU A 109 -9.38 -12.27 0.55
C LEU A 109 -10.20 -11.06 1.00
N ALA A 110 -11.42 -11.28 1.51
CA ALA A 110 -12.27 -10.19 1.98
C ALA A 110 -11.64 -9.41 3.16
N ALA A 111 -10.96 -10.11 4.07
CA ALA A 111 -10.26 -9.48 5.20
C ALA A 111 -9.10 -8.60 4.72
N VAL A 112 -8.27 -9.08 3.80
CA VAL A 112 -7.16 -8.29 3.23
C VAL A 112 -7.70 -7.12 2.40
N LEU A 113 -8.77 -7.30 1.62
CA LEU A 113 -9.43 -6.22 0.89
C LEU A 113 -9.90 -5.09 1.82
N LEU A 114 -10.46 -5.43 2.98
CA LEU A 114 -10.86 -4.45 3.99
C LEU A 114 -9.65 -3.69 4.55
N GLN A 115 -8.53 -4.37 4.79
CA GLN A 115 -7.29 -3.75 5.26
C GLN A 115 -6.69 -2.80 4.23
N VAL A 116 -6.64 -3.21 2.96
CA VAL A 116 -6.20 -2.37 1.83
C VAL A 116 -7.07 -1.12 1.74
N SER A 117 -8.39 -1.27 1.89
CA SER A 117 -9.32 -0.14 1.87
C SER A 117 -9.08 0.81 3.05
N ALA A 118 -8.94 0.28 4.26
CA ALA A 118 -8.63 1.08 5.45
C ALA A 118 -7.28 1.80 5.33
N PHE A 119 -6.28 1.15 4.74
CA PHE A 119 -4.97 1.76 4.53
C PHE A 119 -5.00 2.87 3.47
N ALA A 120 -5.77 2.71 2.38
CA ALA A 120 -5.98 3.76 1.39
C ALA A 120 -6.61 5.01 2.02
N TYR A 121 -7.68 4.86 2.82
CA TYR A 121 -8.29 6.00 3.55
C TYR A 121 -7.31 6.66 4.54
N HIS A 122 -6.48 5.84 5.22
CA HIS A 122 -5.44 6.37 6.10
C HIS A 122 -4.40 7.20 5.34
N LEU A 123 -4.01 6.78 4.14
CA LEU A 123 -3.10 7.53 3.28
C LEU A 123 -3.73 8.83 2.77
N GLU A 124 -5.03 8.84 2.48
CA GLU A 124 -5.77 10.04 2.11
C GLU A 124 -5.78 11.08 3.24
N GLU A 125 -6.04 10.67 4.49
CA GLU A 125 -5.97 11.56 5.65
C GLU A 125 -4.56 12.17 5.80
N LEU A 126 -3.53 11.34 5.65
CA LEU A 126 -2.14 11.79 5.74
C LEU A 126 -1.77 12.74 4.59
N LEU A 127 -2.25 12.48 3.37
CA LEU A 127 -2.03 13.35 2.22
C LEU A 127 -2.72 14.69 2.40
N GLN A 128 -3.98 14.72 2.87
CA GLN A 128 -4.70 15.97 3.16
C GLN A 128 -3.96 16.85 4.18
N LEU A 129 -3.33 16.23 5.19
CA LEU A 129 -2.53 16.93 6.18
C LEU A 129 -1.27 17.57 5.55
N GLU A 130 -0.63 16.91 4.58
CA GLU A 130 0.59 17.38 3.92
C GLU A 130 0.31 18.39 2.78
N SER A 131 -0.74 18.20 1.98
CA SER A 131 -0.97 18.96 0.73
C SER A 131 -1.94 20.14 0.88
N ARG A 132 -2.69 20.25 2.00
CA ARG A 132 -3.78 21.24 2.19
C ARG A 132 -4.76 21.30 0.99
N GLY A 133 -4.96 20.21 0.28
CA GLY A 133 -5.86 20.10 -0.88
C GLY A 133 -6.47 18.70 -1.00
N PRO A 134 -7.59 18.55 -1.73
CA PRO A 134 -8.26 17.26 -1.85
C PRO A 134 -7.33 16.25 -2.56
N PRO A 135 -7.34 14.97 -2.14
CA PRO A 135 -6.61 13.92 -2.84
C PRO A 135 -7.11 13.84 -4.29
N CYS A 136 -6.21 13.53 -5.24
CA CYS A 136 -6.56 13.33 -6.64
C CYS A 136 -7.68 12.29 -6.78
N ASP A 137 -8.59 12.53 -7.73
CA ASP A 137 -9.78 11.72 -7.96
C ASP A 137 -9.45 10.23 -8.15
N GLU A 138 -10.36 9.34 -7.77
CA GLU A 138 -10.21 7.91 -8.05
C GLU A 138 -10.35 7.68 -9.55
N GLY A 139 -9.23 7.78 -10.28
CA GLY A 139 -9.16 7.28 -11.64
C GLY A 139 -9.61 5.82 -11.67
N ALA A 140 -10.39 5.45 -12.70
CA ALA A 140 -10.77 4.07 -12.92
C ALA A 140 -9.51 3.21 -12.89
N GLY A 141 -9.47 2.24 -11.97
CA GLY A 141 -8.36 1.31 -11.86
C GLY A 141 -8.07 0.63 -13.20
N PRO A 142 -6.87 0.08 -13.39
CA PRO A 142 -6.52 -0.58 -14.64
C PRO A 142 -7.61 -1.59 -15.00
N PRO A 143 -8.10 -1.60 -16.26
CA PRO A 143 -9.13 -2.52 -16.68
C PRO A 143 -8.63 -3.96 -16.44
N PRO A 144 -9.51 -4.88 -16.03
CA PRO A 144 -9.13 -6.27 -15.86
C PRO A 144 -8.55 -6.81 -17.19
N PRO A 145 -7.48 -7.61 -17.14
CA PRO A 145 -6.94 -8.23 -18.35
C PRO A 145 -8.02 -9.06 -19.03
N SER A 146 -8.21 -8.85 -20.33
CA SER A 146 -9.22 -9.57 -21.10
C SER A 146 -8.73 -10.99 -21.40
N HIS A 147 -9.57 -12.00 -21.10
CA HIS A 147 -9.41 -13.40 -21.52
C HIS A 147 -8.17 -14.17 -21.02
N LEU A 148 -7.88 -14.14 -19.72
CA LEU A 148 -6.94 -15.09 -19.12
C LEU A 148 -7.56 -16.50 -19.01
N SER A 149 -6.78 -17.52 -19.36
CA SER A 149 -7.10 -18.91 -19.01
C SER A 149 -7.17 -19.09 -17.48
N LEU A 150 -7.80 -20.17 -17.01
CA LEU A 150 -7.89 -20.45 -15.57
C LEU A 150 -6.51 -20.54 -14.90
N PHE A 151 -5.52 -21.11 -15.60
CA PHE A 151 -4.16 -21.22 -15.07
C PHE A 151 -3.47 -19.86 -15.00
N GLU A 152 -3.55 -19.05 -16.06
CA GLU A 152 -2.99 -17.69 -16.08
C GLU A 152 -3.64 -16.80 -15.02
N ARG A 153 -4.94 -16.95 -14.78
CA ARG A 153 -5.67 -16.23 -13.73
C ARG A 153 -5.19 -16.61 -12.33
N LYS A 154 -4.89 -17.90 -12.09
CA LYS A 154 -4.29 -18.36 -10.83
C LYS A 154 -2.90 -17.77 -10.62
N LEU A 155 -2.07 -17.74 -11.66
CA LEU A 155 -0.75 -17.11 -11.58
C LEU A 155 -0.84 -15.59 -11.40
N TRP A 156 -1.80 -14.96 -12.05
CA TRP A 156 -2.09 -13.54 -11.91
C TRP A 156 -2.45 -13.20 -10.47
N GLY A 157 -3.37 -13.95 -9.84
CA GLY A 157 -3.74 -13.74 -8.44
C GLY A 157 -2.56 -13.96 -7.48
N LEU A 158 -1.70 -14.95 -7.74
CA LEU A 158 -0.46 -15.13 -7.00
C LEU A 158 0.48 -13.91 -7.13
N GLY A 159 0.59 -13.34 -8.33
CA GLY A 159 1.37 -12.12 -8.59
C GLY A 159 0.82 -10.90 -7.86
N VAL A 160 -0.51 -10.69 -7.89
CA VAL A 160 -1.19 -9.62 -7.15
C VAL A 160 -0.83 -9.66 -5.66
N LEU A 161 -0.96 -10.84 -5.04
CA LEU A 161 -0.69 -11.01 -3.61
C LEU A 161 0.79 -10.82 -3.26
N ARG A 162 1.71 -11.27 -4.12
CA ARG A 162 3.16 -11.06 -3.93
C ARG A 162 3.53 -9.59 -4.01
N GLU A 163 3.03 -8.86 -5.02
CA GLU A 163 3.28 -7.43 -5.15
C GLU A 163 2.66 -6.65 -3.99
N LEU A 164 1.46 -7.01 -3.52
CA LEU A 164 0.85 -6.39 -2.34
C LEU A 164 1.73 -6.55 -1.09
N ALA A 165 2.33 -7.74 -0.89
CA ALA A 165 3.26 -7.96 0.21
C ALA A 165 4.51 -7.08 0.11
N GLN A 166 5.03 -6.86 -1.11
CA GLN A 166 6.18 -5.98 -1.35
C GLN A 166 5.80 -4.51 -1.14
N TRP A 167 4.63 -4.09 -1.61
CA TRP A 167 4.11 -2.75 -1.37
C TRP A 167 3.94 -2.46 0.11
N ALA A 168 3.48 -3.41 0.92
CA ALA A 168 3.41 -3.23 2.37
C ALA A 168 4.80 -2.95 2.99
N VAL A 169 5.87 -3.60 2.52
CA VAL A 169 7.25 -3.30 2.93
C VAL A 169 7.66 -1.89 2.51
N ARG A 170 7.40 -1.53 1.24
CA ARG A 170 7.68 -0.20 0.71
C ARG A 170 6.95 0.89 1.50
N SER A 171 5.66 0.72 1.79
CA SER A 171 4.85 1.66 2.56
C SER A 171 5.42 1.91 3.95
N VAL A 172 5.86 0.86 4.64
CA VAL A 172 6.54 1.00 5.95
C VAL A 172 7.81 1.84 5.81
N ARG A 173 8.60 1.62 4.75
CA ARG A 173 9.82 2.38 4.49
C ARG A 173 9.51 3.86 4.18
N ASP A 174 8.51 4.12 3.35
CA ASP A 174 8.07 5.46 2.97
C ASP A 174 7.53 6.25 4.17
N LEU A 175 6.65 5.64 4.97
CA LEU A 175 6.10 6.26 6.17
C LEU A 175 7.18 6.53 7.23
N ARG A 176 8.22 5.69 7.32
CA ARG A 176 9.38 5.97 8.17
C ARG A 176 10.18 7.17 7.70
N GLN A 177 10.32 7.40 6.40
CA GLN A 177 10.97 8.61 5.87
C GLN A 177 10.12 9.85 6.15
N LEU A 178 8.80 9.76 5.97
CA LEU A 178 7.86 10.82 6.32
C LEU A 178 7.85 11.15 7.81
N ALA A 179 8.06 10.16 8.68
CA ALA A 179 8.12 10.40 10.12
C ALA A 179 9.39 11.14 10.58
N LYS A 180 10.44 11.21 9.74
CA LYS A 180 11.68 11.92 10.10
C LYS A 180 11.44 13.43 10.16
N PRO A 181 12.04 14.12 11.14
CA PRO A 181 12.05 15.58 11.16
C PRO A 181 12.84 16.08 9.94
N SER A 182 12.31 17.11 9.26
CA SER A 182 13.05 17.78 8.19
C SER A 182 14.36 18.35 8.75
N PRO A 183 15.49 18.27 8.05
CA PRO A 183 16.81 18.69 8.54
C PRO A 183 16.98 20.20 8.80
N GLY A 184 15.90 20.98 8.88
CA GLY A 184 15.91 22.43 9.08
C GLY A 184 15.55 22.93 10.49
N SER A 185 15.33 22.05 11.48
CA SER A 185 14.91 22.47 12.83
C SER A 185 15.94 22.27 13.95
N SER A 186 17.20 21.93 13.63
CA SER A 186 18.27 21.85 14.63
C SER A 186 19.13 23.11 14.65
N SER A 187 18.98 23.87 15.73
CA SER A 187 19.92 24.82 16.34
C SER A 187 20.57 25.89 15.47
N ALA A 188 20.05 27.12 15.55
CA ALA A 188 20.93 28.29 15.55
C ALA A 188 21.59 28.37 16.94
N PRO A 189 22.93 28.35 17.07
CA PRO A 189 23.58 28.61 18.33
C PRO A 189 23.32 30.06 18.71
N SER A 190 22.83 30.29 19.93
CA SER A 190 22.75 31.60 20.56
C SER A 190 24.14 32.24 20.54
N MET A 191 24.37 33.21 19.66
CA MET A 191 25.55 34.05 19.73
C MET A 191 25.46 34.84 21.03
N THR A 192 26.32 34.45 21.96
CA THR A 192 26.52 35.11 23.23
C THR A 192 27.26 36.42 22.97
N GLU A 193 26.65 37.48 23.43
CA GLU A 193 27.12 38.85 23.57
C GLU A 193 28.48 38.93 24.30
N SER A 194 29.32 39.91 23.91
CA SER A 194 30.12 40.83 24.76
C SER A 194 31.40 41.30 24.06
N PRO A 195 32.02 42.42 24.49
CA PRO A 195 31.47 43.70 24.94
C PRO A 195 31.91 44.90 24.06
#